data_AF-A0A1G1NEP9-F1
#
_entry.id   AF-A0A1G1NEP9-F1
#
_cell.length_a   1.000
_cell.length_b   1.000
_cell.length_c   1.000
_cell.angle_alpha   90.00
_cell.angle_beta   90.00
_cell.angle_gamma   90.00
#
_symmetry.space_group_name_H-M   'P 1'
#
loop_
_entity.id
_entity.type
_entity.pdbx_description
1 polymer ?
#
loop_
_entity_poly.entity_id
_entity_poly.type
_entity_poly.pdbx_seq_one_letter_code
_entity_poly.pdbx_strand_id
1 'polypeptide(L)'
;MNRSARLITVYGPLVLIAVGILFRLGHYLADRSFWLDEAWVALDLNHRSWLEIFTSEDYIKPVPIGFALICKTFRQILGNTEYAFRLFPFLCAAVAVFLYHQLLKRITSSQTALLLALGLFAFSETLIYYSAELKYYSSDVLVTLLLLLLAVILQRRSLDAVQMLLLAVAGSLALWISHVTVFVFPVVAAVLGFRYQSPGERKKLYQFLFIQALWLVNFVIVYLISFTKIESYHGLKHMWDVGFWPWPVWSRESMIWFKDALLEFFRDPVGLKFPLLGAFLCLLGIIAVFRRRRDVCFLLLYPFGLVLAASLFHKYPFSGRVLVFLIPAALFFMAEGIVWMIEKNRRNYVLAIMLGMLLFFYPVKNGFYYLQYPHTRENIKPVMLYLKEHQHAGDVLYLNTSARYAYWYYLQYFDFKEASRLDGMFFDELKSSDAGQFAYWFPVVPYEFDVADYPFLEFLPGEVLKSIPEDFVRLRGESRVWVLFAHCEPSLQKFLLDGLNRTGTKVDEFHSEGVALYLFDLSVS
;
A
#
# COMPACT_ATOMS: atom_id res chain seq x y z
N MET A 1 -37.91 11.23 -20.99
CA MET A 1 -36.50 10.76 -20.97
C MET A 1 -36.39 9.64 -22.00
N ASN A 2 -35.50 9.78 -23.00
CA ASN A 2 -35.41 8.81 -24.10
C ASN A 2 -34.92 7.43 -23.60
N ARG A 3 -35.34 6.32 -24.23
CA ARG A 3 -35.03 4.94 -23.77
C ARG A 3 -33.52 4.72 -23.59
N SER A 4 -32.71 5.28 -24.48
CA SER A 4 -31.24 5.28 -24.45
C SER A 4 -30.65 6.06 -23.27
N ALA A 5 -31.27 7.19 -22.89
CA ALA A 5 -30.82 7.96 -21.73
C ALA A 5 -31.08 7.19 -20.43
N ARG A 6 -32.23 6.50 -20.32
CA ARG A 6 -32.54 5.64 -19.17
C ARG A 6 -31.58 4.46 -19.06
N LEU A 7 -31.15 3.89 -20.20
CA LEU A 7 -30.16 2.82 -20.25
C LEU A 7 -28.82 3.28 -19.64
N ILE A 8 -28.28 4.41 -20.09
CA ILE A 8 -26.99 4.94 -19.63
C ILE A 8 -27.05 5.36 -18.16
N THR A 9 -28.14 6.01 -17.72
CA THR A 9 -28.26 6.52 -16.34
C THR A 9 -28.39 5.40 -15.32
N VAL A 10 -29.10 4.31 -15.64
CA VAL A 10 -29.35 3.21 -14.69
C VAL A 10 -28.30 2.12 -14.79
N TYR A 11 -27.99 1.65 -16.01
CA TYR A 11 -27.10 0.50 -16.20
C TYR A 11 -25.63 0.89 -16.28
N GLY A 12 -25.30 2.12 -16.70
CA GLY A 12 -23.91 2.59 -16.78
C GLY A 12 -23.14 2.40 -15.46
N PRO A 13 -23.64 2.89 -14.32
CA PRO A 13 -22.97 2.68 -13.04
C PRO A 13 -22.88 1.20 -12.64
N LEU A 14 -23.93 0.41 -12.90
CA LEU A 14 -23.94 -1.02 -12.57
C LEU A 14 -22.89 -1.80 -13.35
N VAL A 15 -22.73 -1.50 -14.64
CA VAL A 15 -21.69 -2.09 -15.49
C VAL A 15 -20.30 -1.71 -14.98
N LEU A 16 -20.06 -0.43 -14.66
CA LEU A 16 -18.77 0.00 -14.13
C LEU A 16 -18.45 -0.62 -12.76
N ILE A 17 -19.44 -0.79 -11.89
CA ILE A 17 -19.29 -1.49 -10.62
C ILE A 17 -18.90 -2.96 -10.87
N ALA A 18 -19.64 -3.65 -11.74
CA ALA A 18 -19.36 -5.05 -12.07
C ALA A 18 -17.95 -5.22 -12.66
N VAL A 19 -17.58 -4.38 -13.63
CA VAL A 19 -16.23 -4.38 -14.23
C VAL A 19 -15.16 -4.11 -13.17
N GLY A 20 -15.35 -3.10 -12.32
CA GLY A 20 -14.39 -2.77 -11.25
C GLY A 20 -14.19 -3.91 -10.26
N ILE A 21 -15.24 -4.68 -9.95
CA ILE A 21 -15.16 -5.87 -9.09
C ILE A 21 -14.48 -7.02 -9.83
N LEU A 22 -14.84 -7.27 -11.09
CA LEU A 22 -14.25 -8.34 -11.90
C LEU A 22 -12.74 -8.16 -12.10
N PHE A 23 -12.27 -6.93 -12.28
CA PHE A 23 -10.83 -6.65 -12.38
C PHE A 23 -10.09 -6.92 -11.07
N ARG A 24 -10.67 -6.52 -9.93
CA ARG A 24 -10.11 -6.83 -8.60
C ARG A 24 -10.13 -8.32 -8.33
N LEU A 25 -11.20 -9.01 -8.73
CA LEU A 25 -11.33 -10.46 -8.58
C LEU A 25 -10.32 -11.20 -9.45
N GLY A 26 -10.16 -10.80 -10.71
CA GLY A 26 -9.15 -11.37 -11.60
C GLY A 26 -7.74 -11.18 -11.04
N HIS A 27 -7.44 -9.99 -10.51
CA HIS A 27 -6.15 -9.74 -9.89
C HIS A 27 -5.94 -10.54 -8.59
N TYR A 28 -6.99 -10.72 -7.77
CA TYR A 28 -6.96 -11.57 -6.59
C TYR A 28 -6.74 -13.05 -6.94
N LEU A 29 -7.39 -13.54 -7.99
CA LEU A 29 -7.31 -14.94 -8.44
C LEU A 29 -5.98 -15.30 -9.12
N ALA A 30 -5.17 -14.31 -9.51
CA ALA A 30 -3.92 -14.48 -10.24
C ALA A 30 -2.77 -15.17 -9.45
N ASP A 31 -2.99 -15.53 -8.18
CA ASP A 31 -2.08 -16.33 -7.33
C ASP A 31 -0.63 -15.84 -7.21
N ARG A 32 -0.41 -14.52 -7.29
CA ARG A 32 0.93 -13.94 -7.25
C ARG A 32 1.66 -14.35 -5.96
N SER A 33 2.97 -14.56 -6.05
CA SER A 33 3.78 -14.75 -4.84
C SER A 33 3.72 -13.52 -3.93
N PHE A 34 3.97 -13.69 -2.64
CA PHE A 34 4.29 -12.56 -1.76
C PHE A 34 5.64 -11.98 -2.16
N TRP A 35 5.67 -10.69 -2.46
CA TRP A 35 6.91 -9.93 -2.57
C TRP A 35 7.28 -9.36 -1.20
N LEU A 36 8.54 -8.95 -1.03
CA LEU A 36 9.16 -8.44 0.20
C LEU A 36 8.18 -7.94 1.29
N ASP A 37 7.46 -6.87 0.98
CA ASP A 37 6.57 -6.15 1.88
C ASP A 37 5.43 -7.02 2.44
N GLU A 38 4.86 -7.89 1.61
CA GLU A 38 3.79 -8.82 1.98
C GLU A 38 4.35 -10.04 2.72
N ALA A 39 5.47 -10.58 2.26
CA ALA A 39 6.10 -11.75 2.86
C ALA A 39 6.48 -11.47 4.32
N TRP A 40 6.95 -10.26 4.61
CA TRP A 40 7.23 -9.82 5.97
C TRP A 40 5.97 -9.87 6.85
N VAL A 41 4.83 -9.34 6.38
CA VAL A 41 3.57 -9.36 7.13
C VAL A 41 3.04 -10.79 7.28
N ALA A 42 3.09 -11.60 6.23
CA ALA A 42 2.62 -12.97 6.26
C ALA A 42 3.43 -13.82 7.26
N LEU A 43 4.75 -13.67 7.25
CA LEU A 43 5.65 -14.34 8.19
C LEU A 43 5.34 -13.92 9.63
N ASP A 44 5.19 -12.62 9.88
CA ASP A 44 4.84 -12.09 11.20
C ASP A 44 3.52 -12.68 11.73
N LEU A 45 2.48 -12.70 10.89
CA LEU A 45 1.17 -13.23 11.25
C LEU A 45 1.13 -14.75 11.42
N ASN A 46 2.02 -15.50 10.76
CA ASN A 46 2.13 -16.95 10.94
C ASN A 46 2.67 -17.33 12.31
N HIS A 47 3.65 -16.58 12.83
CA HIS A 47 4.38 -16.97 14.04
C HIS A 47 3.77 -16.37 15.31
N ARG A 48 3.32 -15.11 15.27
CA ARG A 48 2.86 -14.45 16.49
C ARG A 48 1.60 -15.05 17.06
N SER A 49 1.49 -15.23 18.36
CA SER A 49 0.22 -15.49 19.03
C SER A 49 -0.75 -14.30 18.88
N TRP A 50 -2.04 -14.54 19.16
CA TRP A 50 -3.05 -13.47 19.14
C TRP A 50 -2.71 -12.33 20.10
N LEU A 51 -2.10 -12.64 21.25
CA LEU A 51 -1.70 -11.65 22.24
C LEU A 51 -0.47 -10.85 21.79
N GLU A 52 0.51 -11.51 21.16
CA GLU A 52 1.72 -10.87 20.63
C GLU A 52 1.42 -9.85 19.51
N ILE A 53 0.30 -9.98 18.81
CA ILE A 53 -0.17 -8.96 17.85
C ILE A 53 -0.50 -7.64 18.55
N PHE A 54 -0.82 -7.63 19.85
CA PHE A 54 -0.97 -6.41 20.64
C PHE A 54 0.35 -6.03 21.33
N THR A 55 1.01 -7.00 21.96
CA THR A 55 2.04 -6.71 22.96
C THR A 55 3.45 -6.65 22.39
N SER A 56 3.82 -7.56 21.47
CA SER A 56 5.23 -7.81 21.18
C SER A 56 5.98 -6.55 20.76
N GLU A 57 7.16 -6.43 21.37
CA GLU A 57 8.08 -5.29 21.30
C GLU A 57 9.12 -5.46 20.20
N ASP A 58 9.33 -6.71 19.74
CA ASP A 58 10.54 -7.09 19.02
C ASP A 58 10.60 -6.55 17.58
N TYR A 59 9.48 -6.17 16.95
CA TYR A 59 9.48 -5.61 15.60
C TYR A 59 8.33 -4.65 15.32
N ILE A 60 8.59 -3.69 14.41
CA ILE A 60 7.61 -2.73 13.89
C ILE A 60 6.46 -3.48 13.25
N LYS A 61 5.24 -3.08 13.58
CA LYS A 61 4.03 -3.49 12.86
C LYS A 61 3.71 -2.41 11.84
N PRO A 62 4.11 -2.56 10.56
CA PRO A 62 3.79 -1.57 9.55
C PRO A 62 2.33 -1.68 9.09
N VAL A 63 1.45 -2.33 9.86
CA VAL A 63 0.02 -2.50 9.54
C VAL A 63 -0.84 -2.25 10.79
N PRO A 64 -2.09 -1.77 10.62
CA PRO A 64 -3.03 -1.62 11.72
C PRO A 64 -3.30 -2.95 12.44
N ILE A 65 -3.42 -2.92 13.77
CA ILE A 65 -3.63 -4.12 14.59
C ILE A 65 -4.90 -4.87 14.19
N GLY A 66 -6.02 -4.17 14.01
CA GLY A 66 -7.27 -4.77 13.57
C GLY A 66 -7.16 -5.38 12.17
N PHE A 67 -6.42 -4.76 11.26
CA PHE A 67 -6.12 -5.33 9.94
C PHE A 67 -5.36 -6.66 10.08
N ALA A 68 -4.31 -6.70 10.90
CA ALA A 68 -3.53 -7.90 11.19
C ALA A 68 -4.39 -9.04 11.77
N LEU A 69 -5.24 -8.74 12.75
CA LEU A 69 -6.12 -9.72 13.38
C LEU A 69 -7.12 -10.33 12.39
N ILE A 70 -7.71 -9.51 11.51
CA ILE A 70 -8.65 -9.99 10.49
C ILE A 70 -7.92 -10.90 9.48
N CYS A 71 -6.75 -10.49 9.00
CA CYS A 71 -5.95 -11.30 8.06
C CYS A 71 -5.54 -12.65 8.70
N LYS A 72 -5.10 -12.65 9.96
CA LYS A 72 -4.79 -13.87 10.71
C LYS A 72 -6.02 -14.77 10.87
N THR A 73 -7.19 -14.19 11.09
CA THR A 73 -8.46 -14.93 11.20
C THR A 73 -8.74 -15.69 9.90
N PHE A 74 -8.66 -15.00 8.75
CA PHE A 74 -8.85 -15.66 7.46
C PHE A 74 -7.82 -16.75 7.21
N ARG A 75 -6.54 -16.49 7.50
CA ARG A 75 -5.49 -17.53 7.43
C ARG A 75 -5.79 -18.74 8.32
N GLN A 76 -6.29 -18.54 9.55
CA GLN A 76 -6.57 -19.66 10.45
C GLN A 76 -7.76 -20.51 9.97
N ILE A 77 -8.76 -19.90 9.32
CA ILE A 77 -9.96 -20.60 8.84
C ILE A 77 -9.73 -21.25 7.47
N LEU A 78 -9.00 -20.58 6.56
CA LEU A 78 -8.86 -20.97 5.16
C LEU A 78 -7.50 -21.59 4.82
N GLY A 79 -6.57 -21.62 5.77
CA GLY A 79 -5.22 -22.18 5.60
C GLY A 79 -4.14 -21.14 5.33
N ASN A 80 -2.88 -21.60 5.37
CA ASN A 80 -1.69 -20.77 5.13
C ASN A 80 -1.47 -20.54 3.63
N THR A 81 -2.30 -19.70 3.01
CA THR A 81 -2.21 -19.36 1.58
C THR A 81 -2.27 -17.86 1.34
N GLU A 82 -1.73 -17.40 0.22
CA GLU A 82 -1.77 -15.99 -0.18
C GLU A 82 -3.22 -15.49 -0.34
N TYR A 83 -4.09 -16.35 -0.86
CA TYR A 83 -5.52 -16.07 -0.98
C TYR A 83 -6.16 -15.76 0.37
N ALA A 84 -5.89 -16.58 1.40
CA ALA A 84 -6.48 -16.38 2.72
C ALA A 84 -6.06 -15.04 3.33
N PHE A 85 -4.77 -14.71 3.24
CA PHE A 85 -4.23 -13.44 3.73
C PHE A 85 -4.78 -12.21 2.97
N ARG A 86 -4.89 -12.29 1.64
CA ARG A 86 -5.33 -11.17 0.78
C ARG A 86 -6.85 -11.02 0.69
N LEU A 87 -7.63 -11.95 1.25
CA LEU A 87 -9.09 -11.94 1.17
C LEU A 87 -9.68 -10.66 1.77
N PHE A 88 -9.19 -10.21 2.93
CA PHE A 88 -9.68 -8.98 3.55
C PHE A 88 -9.43 -7.73 2.70
N PRO A 89 -8.19 -7.44 2.23
CA PRO A 89 -7.92 -6.39 1.24
C PRO A 89 -8.85 -6.44 0.03
N PHE A 90 -9.08 -7.64 -0.54
CA PHE A 90 -9.95 -7.82 -1.69
C PHE A 90 -11.41 -7.43 -1.39
N LEU A 91 -11.95 -7.92 -0.27
CA LEU A 91 -13.30 -7.56 0.17
C LEU A 91 -13.43 -6.06 0.40
N CYS A 92 -12.43 -5.42 1.03
CA CYS A 92 -12.41 -3.98 1.20
C CYS A 92 -12.43 -3.24 -0.13
N ALA A 93 -11.60 -3.65 -1.09
CA ALA A 93 -11.53 -3.03 -2.41
C ALA A 93 -12.83 -3.22 -3.22
N ALA A 94 -13.45 -4.40 -3.14
CA ALA A 94 -14.73 -4.67 -3.81
C ALA A 94 -15.86 -3.81 -3.22
N VAL A 95 -15.98 -3.73 -1.90
CA VAL A 95 -16.98 -2.88 -1.23
C VAL A 95 -16.72 -1.39 -1.50
N ALA A 96 -15.46 -0.97 -1.58
CA ALA A 96 -15.07 0.41 -1.90
C ALA A 96 -15.63 0.88 -3.26
N VAL A 97 -15.72 0.01 -4.28
CA VAL A 97 -16.35 0.36 -5.57
C VAL A 97 -17.81 0.78 -5.39
N PHE A 98 -18.57 0.02 -4.59
CA PHE A 98 -19.97 0.35 -4.28
C PHE A 98 -20.08 1.63 -3.45
N LEU A 99 -19.25 1.78 -2.41
CA LEU A 99 -19.28 2.99 -1.56
C LEU A 99 -18.91 4.24 -2.34
N TYR A 100 -17.94 4.14 -3.26
CA TYR A 100 -17.57 5.26 -4.11
C TYR A 100 -18.73 5.69 -5.01
N HIS A 101 -19.41 4.75 -5.66
CA HIS A 101 -20.65 5.06 -6.40
C HIS A 101 -21.71 5.74 -5.51
N GLN A 102 -21.92 5.25 -4.29
CA GLN A 102 -22.89 5.82 -3.36
C GLN A 102 -22.50 7.24 -2.92
N LEU A 103 -21.22 7.51 -2.72
CA LEU A 103 -20.69 8.84 -2.46
C LEU A 103 -20.93 9.76 -3.67
N LEU A 104 -20.47 9.34 -4.86
CA LEU A 104 -20.59 10.10 -6.10
C LEU A 104 -22.03 10.54 -6.37
N LYS A 105 -23.02 9.64 -6.25
CA LYS A 105 -24.46 9.95 -6.41
C LYS A 105 -24.95 11.15 -5.59
N ARG A 106 -24.27 11.49 -4.49
CA ARG A 106 -24.65 12.56 -3.57
C ARG A 106 -23.86 13.85 -3.78
N ILE A 107 -22.68 13.77 -4.41
CA ILE A 107 -21.73 14.89 -4.49
C ILE A 107 -21.44 15.36 -5.92
N THR A 108 -21.65 14.52 -6.94
CA THR A 108 -21.36 14.88 -8.33
C THR A 108 -22.38 15.85 -8.90
N SER A 109 -21.93 16.74 -9.78
CA SER A 109 -22.75 17.73 -10.48
C SER A 109 -23.70 17.12 -11.52
N SER A 110 -23.30 16.03 -12.15
CA SER A 110 -24.03 15.41 -13.25
C SER A 110 -23.78 13.90 -13.33
N GLN A 111 -24.66 13.20 -14.07
CA GLN A 111 -24.46 11.77 -14.36
C GLN A 111 -23.15 11.51 -15.11
N THR A 112 -22.73 12.44 -15.97
CA THR A 112 -21.45 12.32 -16.70
C THR A 112 -20.26 12.38 -15.75
N ALA A 113 -20.25 13.32 -14.80
CA ALA A 113 -19.20 13.40 -13.78
C ALA A 113 -19.14 12.10 -12.94
N LEU A 114 -20.30 11.55 -12.58
CA LEU A 114 -20.40 10.28 -11.88
C LEU A 114 -19.79 9.13 -12.69
N LEU A 115 -20.18 8.97 -13.95
CA LEU A 115 -19.67 7.88 -14.80
C LEU A 115 -18.16 8.02 -15.05
N LEU A 116 -17.66 9.23 -15.25
CA LEU A 116 -16.23 9.50 -15.41
C LEU A 116 -15.45 9.16 -14.13
N ALA A 117 -15.87 9.68 -12.97
CA ALA A 117 -15.20 9.40 -11.70
C ALA A 117 -15.22 7.90 -11.36
N LEU A 118 -16.39 7.27 -11.47
CA LEU A 118 -16.56 5.84 -11.19
C LEU A 118 -15.77 4.98 -12.17
N GLY A 119 -15.72 5.36 -13.44
CA GLY A 119 -14.90 4.70 -14.45
C GLY A 119 -13.42 4.77 -14.09
N LEU A 120 -12.89 5.96 -13.80
CA LEU A 120 -11.49 6.11 -13.40
C LEU A 120 -11.15 5.26 -12.16
N PHE A 121 -12.08 5.14 -11.21
CA PHE A 121 -11.89 4.32 -10.02
C PHE A 121 -11.95 2.81 -10.32
N ALA A 122 -12.87 2.39 -11.19
CA ALA A 122 -13.04 1.01 -11.60
C ALA A 122 -11.80 0.50 -12.35
N PHE A 123 -11.24 1.32 -13.23
CA PHE A 123 -10.08 1.03 -14.08
C PHE A 123 -8.71 1.42 -13.48
N SER A 124 -8.68 2.01 -12.29
CA SER A 124 -7.42 2.46 -11.67
C SER A 124 -6.51 1.27 -11.39
N GLU A 125 -5.37 1.21 -12.09
CA GLU A 125 -4.34 0.18 -11.91
C GLU A 125 -3.90 0.08 -10.44
N THR A 126 -3.62 1.21 -9.79
CA THR A 126 -3.20 1.23 -8.39
C THR A 126 -4.25 0.64 -7.45
N LEU A 127 -5.53 1.01 -7.62
CA LEU A 127 -6.62 0.49 -6.78
C LEU A 127 -6.96 -0.98 -7.07
N ILE A 128 -6.65 -1.47 -8.27
CA ILE A 128 -6.76 -2.89 -8.61
C ILE A 128 -5.57 -3.66 -8.01
N TYR A 129 -4.34 -3.15 -8.14
CA TYR A 129 -3.13 -3.77 -7.60
C TYR A 129 -3.24 -3.98 -6.08
N TYR A 130 -3.56 -2.92 -5.33
CA TYR A 130 -3.70 -3.00 -3.87
C TYR A 130 -4.94 -3.75 -3.39
N SER A 131 -5.83 -4.20 -4.30
CA SER A 131 -6.94 -5.08 -3.93
C SER A 131 -6.48 -6.49 -3.56
N ALA A 132 -5.29 -6.90 -4.00
CA ALA A 132 -4.72 -8.21 -3.71
C ALA A 132 -3.30 -8.07 -3.14
N GLU A 133 -3.13 -7.14 -2.20
CA GLU A 133 -1.91 -6.98 -1.41
C GLU A 133 -2.22 -7.19 0.07
N LEU A 134 -1.38 -7.92 0.80
CA LEU A 134 -1.42 -8.06 2.26
C LEU A 134 -0.94 -6.77 2.95
N LYS A 135 -1.62 -5.67 2.63
CA LYS A 135 -1.42 -4.32 3.15
C LYS A 135 -2.76 -3.61 3.33
N TYR A 136 -2.78 -2.63 4.19
CA TYR A 136 -3.98 -1.93 4.65
C TYR A 136 -4.47 -0.83 3.67
N TYR A 137 -3.86 -0.68 2.49
CA TYR A 137 -4.23 0.38 1.53
C TYR A 137 -5.69 0.27 1.05
N SER A 138 -6.19 -0.94 0.83
CA SER A 138 -7.60 -1.15 0.45
C SER A 138 -8.57 -0.88 1.60
N SER A 139 -8.20 -1.18 2.85
CA SER A 139 -9.01 -0.82 4.02
C SER A 139 -8.99 0.69 4.27
N ASP A 140 -7.86 1.37 4.06
CA ASP A 140 -7.73 2.83 4.13
C ASP A 140 -8.67 3.53 3.14
N VAL A 141 -8.74 3.05 1.89
CA VAL A 141 -9.68 3.56 0.88
C VAL A 141 -11.13 3.32 1.31
N LEU A 142 -11.46 2.10 1.75
CA LEU A 142 -12.80 1.75 2.20
C LEU A 142 -13.26 2.66 3.35
N VAL A 143 -12.42 2.80 4.38
CA VAL A 143 -12.69 3.61 5.56
C VAL A 143 -12.84 5.08 5.18
N THR A 144 -11.95 5.61 4.34
CA THR A 144 -12.05 6.98 3.86
C THR A 144 -13.37 7.22 3.14
N LEU A 145 -13.76 6.34 2.21
CA LEU A 145 -15.03 6.45 1.49
C LEU A 145 -16.24 6.33 2.41
N LEU A 146 -16.21 5.42 3.38
CA LEU A 146 -17.28 5.24 4.36
C LEU A 146 -17.47 6.52 5.19
N LEU A 147 -16.38 7.08 5.72
CA LEU A 147 -16.42 8.27 6.57
C LEU A 147 -16.84 9.52 5.80
N LEU A 148 -16.36 9.70 4.57
CA LEU A 148 -16.80 10.79 3.69
C LEU A 148 -18.29 10.65 3.33
N LEU A 149 -18.74 9.43 2.99
CA LEU A 149 -20.15 9.15 2.70
C LEU A 149 -21.04 9.43 3.91
N LEU A 150 -20.60 9.00 5.10
CA LEU A 150 -21.28 9.31 6.35
C LEU A 150 -21.37 10.82 6.54
N ALA A 151 -20.27 11.57 6.46
CA ALA A 151 -20.29 13.03 6.57
C ALA A 151 -21.31 13.69 5.63
N VAL A 152 -21.38 13.27 4.36
CA VAL A 152 -22.35 13.79 3.38
C VAL A 152 -23.81 13.44 3.75
N ILE A 153 -24.07 12.23 4.25
CA ILE A 153 -25.42 11.82 4.68
C ILE A 153 -25.85 12.64 5.90
N LEU A 154 -24.93 12.80 6.86
CA LEU A 154 -25.16 13.43 8.15
C LEU A 154 -25.32 14.95 8.08
N GLN A 155 -24.74 15.60 7.06
CA GLN A 155 -25.06 17.01 6.77
C GLN A 155 -26.53 17.23 6.41
N ARG A 156 -27.18 16.23 5.77
CA ARG A 156 -28.53 16.36 5.21
C ARG A 156 -29.63 15.77 6.10
N ARG A 157 -29.29 14.89 7.04
CA ARG A 157 -30.23 14.19 7.91
C ARG A 157 -29.71 14.18 9.33
N SER A 158 -30.59 14.44 10.30
CA SER A 158 -30.22 14.22 11.70
C SER A 158 -30.24 12.73 12.03
N LEU A 159 -29.32 12.29 12.88
CA LEU A 159 -29.27 10.91 13.31
C LEU A 159 -30.27 10.60 14.41
N ASP A 160 -30.84 9.40 14.34
CA ASP A 160 -31.44 8.75 15.49
C ASP A 160 -30.36 8.10 16.40
N ALA A 161 -30.78 7.57 17.54
CA ALA A 161 -29.87 6.97 18.53
C ALA A 161 -29.12 5.73 17.99
N VAL A 162 -29.78 4.91 17.17
CA VAL A 162 -29.17 3.71 16.58
C VAL A 162 -28.09 4.11 15.60
N GLN A 163 -28.35 5.10 14.75
CA GLN A 163 -27.39 5.60 13.78
C GLN A 163 -26.21 6.30 14.46
N MET A 164 -26.43 6.99 15.59
CA MET A 164 -25.35 7.53 16.41
C MET A 164 -24.48 6.43 17.03
N LEU A 165 -25.09 5.35 17.52
CA LEU A 165 -24.35 4.19 18.01
C LEU A 165 -23.56 3.51 16.90
N LEU A 166 -24.18 3.28 15.74
CA LEU A 166 -23.51 2.70 14.57
C LEU A 166 -22.35 3.56 14.10
N LEU A 167 -22.50 4.89 14.11
CA LEU A 167 -21.41 5.81 13.81
C LEU A 167 -20.28 5.61 14.82
N ALA A 168 -20.57 5.66 16.13
CA ALA A 168 -19.59 5.48 17.19
C ALA A 168 -18.81 4.18 17.04
N VAL A 169 -19.50 3.05 16.81
CA VAL A 169 -18.89 1.74 16.60
C VAL A 169 -18.07 1.71 15.32
N ALA A 170 -18.61 2.18 14.20
CA ALA A 170 -17.91 2.18 12.91
C ALA A 170 -16.63 3.01 12.95
N GLY A 171 -16.68 4.19 13.57
CA GLY A 171 -15.48 5.01 13.77
C GLY A 171 -14.47 4.33 14.70
N SER A 172 -14.94 3.76 15.81
CA SER A 172 -14.03 3.05 16.70
C SER A 172 -13.31 1.92 15.99
N LEU A 173 -14.02 1.09 15.21
CA LEU A 173 -13.42 0.00 14.42
C LEU A 173 -12.48 0.51 13.31
N ALA A 174 -12.81 1.64 12.67
CA ALA A 174 -12.00 2.24 11.62
C ALA A 174 -10.56 2.54 12.07
N LEU A 175 -10.37 3.01 13.32
CA LEU A 175 -9.05 3.28 13.89
C LEU A 175 -8.15 2.04 13.99
N TRP A 176 -8.75 0.86 14.14
CA TRP A 176 -8.00 -0.39 14.27
C TRP A 176 -7.62 -1.00 12.92
N ILE A 177 -8.36 -0.70 11.84
CA ILE A 177 -8.16 -1.33 10.52
C ILE A 177 -7.53 -0.39 9.47
N SER A 178 -7.37 0.90 9.79
CA SER A 178 -6.87 1.93 8.87
C SER A 178 -6.13 3.03 9.64
N HIS A 179 -4.86 3.26 9.30
CA HIS A 179 -4.05 4.31 9.92
C HIS A 179 -4.48 5.71 9.45
N VAL A 180 -5.06 5.83 8.26
CA VAL A 180 -5.41 7.14 7.66
C VAL A 180 -6.66 7.76 8.28
N THR A 181 -7.37 7.00 9.13
CA THR A 181 -8.54 7.46 9.88
C THR A 181 -8.26 8.76 10.65
N VAL A 182 -7.03 8.94 11.12
CA VAL A 182 -6.54 10.14 11.83
C VAL A 182 -6.66 11.42 10.96
N PHE A 183 -6.56 11.29 9.64
CA PHE A 183 -6.71 12.41 8.70
C PHE A 183 -8.15 12.65 8.26
N VAL A 184 -9.05 11.69 8.46
CA VAL A 184 -10.44 11.79 7.99
C VAL A 184 -11.39 12.19 9.13
N PHE A 185 -11.15 11.72 10.35
CA PHE A 185 -11.98 12.03 11.53
C PHE A 185 -12.11 13.51 11.85
N PRO A 186 -11.04 14.31 11.89
CA PRO A 186 -11.17 15.74 12.17
C PRO A 186 -12.09 16.45 11.17
N VAL A 187 -12.15 15.96 9.93
CA VAL A 187 -13.02 16.51 8.88
C VAL A 187 -14.48 16.23 9.17
N VAL A 188 -14.80 14.96 9.46
CA VAL A 188 -16.16 14.54 9.84
C VAL A 188 -16.60 15.28 11.11
N ALA A 189 -15.70 15.42 12.08
CA ALA A 189 -15.93 16.14 13.33
C ALA A 189 -16.26 17.61 13.09
N ALA A 190 -15.44 18.32 12.32
CA ALA A 190 -15.63 19.73 12.02
C ALA A 190 -16.95 19.96 11.29
N VAL A 191 -17.19 19.22 10.20
CA VAL A 191 -18.39 19.37 9.36
C VAL A 191 -19.68 19.19 10.16
N LEU A 192 -19.73 18.18 11.03
CA LEU A 192 -20.93 17.89 11.82
C LEU A 192 -21.05 18.76 13.06
N GLY A 193 -19.92 19.15 13.65
CA GLY A 193 -19.86 20.12 14.74
C GLY A 193 -20.47 21.46 14.33
N PHE A 194 -20.21 21.93 13.11
CA PHE A 194 -20.84 23.15 12.56
C PHE A 194 -22.35 22.99 12.32
N ARG A 195 -22.83 21.79 11.97
CA ARG A 195 -24.25 21.57 11.67
C ARG A 195 -25.16 21.69 12.90
N TYR A 196 -24.72 21.24 14.07
CA TYR A 196 -25.54 21.15 15.28
C TYR A 196 -25.38 22.34 16.25
N GLN A 197 -24.87 23.48 15.79
CA GLN A 197 -24.65 24.66 16.65
C GLN A 197 -25.94 25.42 17.00
N SER A 198 -27.06 25.13 16.33
CA SER A 198 -28.34 25.78 16.60
C SER A 198 -28.87 25.43 18.00
N PRO A 199 -29.47 26.40 18.75
CA PRO A 199 -29.92 26.18 20.13
C PRO A 199 -30.86 24.97 20.33
N GLY A 200 -31.68 24.63 19.34
CA GLY A 200 -32.61 23.50 19.38
C GLY A 200 -31.97 22.12 19.21
N GLU A 201 -30.69 22.02 18.84
CA GLU A 201 -30.00 20.75 18.58
C GLU A 201 -28.84 20.45 19.56
N ARG A 202 -28.73 21.23 20.66
CA ARG A 202 -27.64 21.09 21.66
C ARG A 202 -27.47 19.67 22.20
N LYS A 203 -28.57 18.94 22.44
CA LYS A 203 -28.50 17.54 22.89
C LYS A 203 -27.75 16.65 21.89
N LYS A 204 -28.01 16.82 20.59
CA LYS A 204 -27.32 16.08 19.51
C LYS A 204 -25.86 16.51 19.40
N LEU A 205 -25.57 17.80 19.58
CA LEU A 205 -24.20 18.29 19.64
C LEU A 205 -23.41 17.61 20.78
N TYR A 206 -23.97 17.56 22.00
CA TYR A 206 -23.30 16.88 23.13
C TYR A 206 -23.13 15.38 22.90
N GLN A 207 -24.13 14.69 22.33
CA GLN A 207 -24.01 13.28 21.95
C GLN A 207 -22.89 13.07 20.93
N PHE A 208 -22.78 13.96 19.94
CA PHE A 208 -21.71 13.90 18.95
C PHE A 208 -20.33 14.18 19.57
N LEU A 209 -20.22 15.20 20.42
CA LEU A 209 -18.98 15.49 21.15
C LEU A 209 -18.56 14.32 22.05
N PHE A 210 -19.53 13.63 22.66
CA PHE A 210 -19.25 12.42 23.43
C PHE A 210 -18.70 11.30 22.55
N ILE A 211 -19.27 11.06 21.37
CA ILE A 211 -18.73 10.09 20.40
C ILE A 211 -17.30 10.47 19.99
N GLN A 212 -17.04 11.76 19.74
CA GLN A 212 -15.70 12.24 19.41
C GLN A 212 -14.70 12.02 20.55
N ALA A 213 -15.13 12.25 21.80
CA ALA A 213 -14.30 11.96 22.97
C ALA A 213 -13.98 10.46 23.07
N LEU A 214 -14.96 9.58 22.81
CA LEU A 214 -14.72 8.13 22.78
C LEU A 214 -13.73 7.73 21.67
N TRP A 215 -13.85 8.32 20.48
CA TRP A 215 -12.88 8.10 19.40
C TRP A 215 -11.50 8.63 19.74
N LEU A 216 -11.41 9.77 20.43
CA LEU A 216 -10.13 10.32 20.87
C LEU A 216 -9.46 9.40 21.89
N VAL A 217 -10.21 8.89 22.87
CA VAL A 217 -9.70 7.89 23.84
C VAL A 217 -9.23 6.63 23.11
N ASN A 218 -10.03 6.11 22.18
CA ASN A 218 -9.66 4.95 21.38
C ASN A 218 -8.42 5.22 20.50
N PHE A 219 -8.31 6.41 19.91
CA PHE A 219 -7.13 6.82 19.17
C PHE A 219 -5.89 6.87 20.08
N VAL A 220 -6.00 7.42 21.29
CA VAL A 220 -4.88 7.45 22.25
C VAL A 220 -4.43 6.03 22.57
N ILE A 221 -5.35 5.09 22.78
CA ILE A 221 -5.01 3.67 22.97
C ILE A 221 -4.23 3.13 21.77
N VAL A 222 -4.77 3.29 20.55
CA VAL A 222 -4.11 2.85 19.31
C VAL A 222 -2.75 3.54 19.11
N TYR A 223 -2.63 4.82 19.47
CA TYR A 223 -1.40 5.59 19.37
C TYR A 223 -0.31 4.98 20.26
N LEU A 224 -0.63 4.73 21.53
CA LEU A 224 0.31 4.21 22.51
C LEU A 224 0.78 2.79 22.20
N ILE A 225 -0.08 1.94 21.64
CA ILE A 225 0.26 0.53 21.35
C ILE A 225 0.88 0.32 19.96
N SER A 226 0.62 1.23 19.02
CA SER A 226 1.00 1.06 17.61
C SER A 226 1.84 2.23 17.07
N PHE A 227 1.34 3.47 17.09
CA PHE A 227 2.01 4.58 16.42
C PHE A 227 3.34 4.97 17.08
N THR A 228 3.44 4.92 18.40
CA THR A 228 4.69 5.19 19.15
C THR A 228 5.83 4.29 18.66
N LYS A 229 5.54 3.02 18.42
CA LYS A 229 6.50 2.01 17.91
C LYS A 229 6.92 2.28 16.46
N ILE A 230 5.99 2.72 15.62
CA ILE A 230 6.27 3.10 14.22
C ILE A 230 7.13 4.37 14.19
N GLU A 231 6.82 5.35 15.04
CA GLU A 231 7.50 6.64 15.12
C GLU A 231 8.94 6.52 15.65
N SER A 232 9.20 5.61 16.59
CA SER A 232 10.53 5.38 17.13
C SER A 232 11.50 4.70 16.16
N TYR A 233 11.01 4.17 15.03
CA TYR A 233 11.85 3.44 14.10
C TYR A 233 12.49 4.34 13.03
N HIS A 234 13.77 4.63 13.22
CA HIS A 234 14.55 5.52 12.37
C HIS A 234 14.66 5.07 10.90
N GLY A 235 14.72 3.77 10.63
CA GLY A 235 14.86 3.24 9.27
C GLY A 235 13.67 3.59 8.36
N LEU A 236 12.44 3.53 8.90
CA LEU A 236 11.24 3.92 8.16
C LEU A 236 11.25 5.41 7.85
N LYS A 237 11.68 6.26 8.79
CA LYS A 237 11.78 7.70 8.56
C LYS A 237 12.76 8.01 7.41
N HIS A 238 13.95 7.42 7.46
CA HIS A 238 14.98 7.61 6.42
C HIS A 238 14.51 7.14 5.04
N MET A 239 13.81 6.00 4.96
CA MET A 239 13.23 5.49 3.71
C MET A 239 12.25 6.47 3.06
N TRP A 240 11.58 7.29 3.87
CA TRP A 240 10.57 8.24 3.42
C TRP A 240 11.03 9.70 3.40
N ASP A 241 12.34 9.98 3.56
CA ASP A 241 12.85 11.35 3.67
C ASP A 241 12.44 12.24 2.48
N VAL A 242 12.40 11.68 1.28
CA VAL A 242 11.94 12.37 0.05
C VAL A 242 10.49 12.83 0.11
N GLY A 243 9.67 12.20 0.97
CA GLY A 243 8.25 12.48 1.15
C GLY A 243 7.96 13.53 2.23
N PHE A 244 8.97 14.12 2.87
CA PHE A 244 8.78 15.15 3.89
C PHE A 244 8.94 16.55 3.33
N TRP A 245 8.08 17.48 3.77
CA TRP A 245 8.04 18.84 3.25
C TRP A 245 9.16 19.67 3.91
N PRO A 246 10.16 20.21 3.16
CA PRO A 246 11.26 20.94 3.75
C PRO A 246 10.84 22.23 4.47
N TRP A 247 11.48 22.51 5.61
CA TRP A 247 11.39 23.79 6.31
C TRP A 247 12.60 24.69 5.98
N PRO A 248 12.43 26.01 5.72
CA PRO A 248 11.18 26.79 5.78
C PRO A 248 10.26 26.64 4.56
N VAL A 249 8.94 26.68 4.79
CA VAL A 249 7.91 26.43 3.75
C VAL A 249 7.95 27.38 2.55
N TRP A 250 8.54 28.58 2.68
CA TRP A 250 8.63 29.57 1.60
C TRP A 250 10.01 29.61 0.91
N SER A 251 10.89 28.64 1.20
CA SER A 251 12.17 28.53 0.49
C SER A 251 11.96 28.07 -0.95
N ARG A 252 12.95 28.36 -1.83
CA ARG A 252 12.95 27.87 -3.21
C ARG A 252 12.85 26.34 -3.26
N GLU A 253 13.58 25.67 -2.39
CA GLU A 253 13.58 24.21 -2.27
C GLU A 253 12.19 23.69 -1.89
N SER A 254 11.56 24.26 -0.86
CA SER A 254 10.21 23.90 -0.44
C SER A 254 9.18 24.06 -1.56
N MET A 255 9.28 25.12 -2.38
CA MET A 255 8.36 25.34 -3.49
C MET A 255 8.57 24.38 -4.66
N ILE A 256 9.82 24.00 -4.92
CA ILE A 256 10.15 22.96 -5.89
C ILE A 256 9.60 21.62 -5.39
N TRP A 257 9.87 21.26 -4.14
CA TRP A 257 9.38 20.05 -3.50
C TRP A 257 7.85 19.97 -3.55
N PHE A 258 7.14 21.04 -3.17
CA PHE A 258 5.68 21.04 -3.15
C PHE A 258 5.10 20.79 -4.55
N LYS A 259 5.67 21.44 -5.58
CA LYS A 259 5.27 21.24 -6.98
C LYS A 259 5.55 19.78 -7.42
N ASP A 260 6.73 19.26 -7.09
CA ASP A 260 7.15 17.92 -7.49
C ASP A 260 6.34 16.84 -6.75
N ALA A 261 6.08 16.99 -5.45
CA ALA A 261 5.26 16.09 -4.65
C ALA A 261 3.80 16.04 -5.13
N LEU A 262 3.22 17.19 -5.50
CA LEU A 262 1.88 17.21 -6.10
C LEU A 262 1.83 16.51 -7.46
N LEU A 263 2.84 16.70 -8.32
CA LEU A 263 2.89 16.01 -9.61
C LEU A 263 3.19 14.53 -9.45
N GLU A 264 4.04 14.17 -8.49
CA GLU A 264 4.37 12.79 -8.18
C GLU A 264 3.14 12.07 -7.66
N PHE A 265 2.30 12.66 -6.81
CA PHE A 265 1.02 12.07 -6.40
C PHE A 265 0.15 11.63 -7.60
N PHE A 266 0.10 12.41 -8.69
CA PHE A 266 -0.62 12.02 -9.90
C PHE A 266 0.08 10.92 -10.71
N ARG A 267 1.41 10.81 -10.60
CA ARG A 267 2.20 9.73 -11.20
C ARG A 267 2.06 8.44 -10.39
N ASP A 268 2.38 8.50 -9.10
CA ASP A 268 2.23 7.47 -8.07
C ASP A 268 1.74 8.13 -6.75
N PRO A 269 0.52 7.82 -6.25
CA PRO A 269 -0.23 6.59 -6.51
C PRO A 269 -1.40 6.70 -7.48
N VAL A 270 -1.75 7.86 -8.05
CA VAL A 270 -2.91 7.91 -8.97
C VAL A 270 -2.68 7.06 -10.24
N GLY A 271 -1.43 6.87 -10.66
CA GLY A 271 -1.06 5.98 -11.77
C GLY A 271 -1.22 6.59 -13.16
N LEU A 272 -1.12 7.93 -13.28
CA LEU A 272 -1.29 8.60 -14.57
C LEU A 272 0.04 8.73 -15.31
N LYS A 273 0.06 8.30 -16.57
CA LYS A 273 1.19 8.55 -17.48
C LYS A 273 1.44 10.04 -17.73
N PHE A 274 0.37 10.85 -17.72
CA PHE A 274 0.41 12.30 -17.92
C PHE A 274 -0.01 13.03 -16.63
N PRO A 275 0.86 13.10 -15.59
CA PRO A 275 0.48 13.66 -14.29
C PRO A 275 0.06 15.13 -14.36
N LEU A 276 0.70 15.93 -15.24
CA LEU A 276 0.32 17.33 -15.47
C LEU A 276 -1.12 17.49 -15.96
N LEU A 277 -1.59 16.60 -16.82
CA LEU A 277 -2.98 16.62 -17.30
C LEU A 277 -3.95 16.29 -16.16
N GLY A 278 -3.63 15.28 -15.35
CA GLY A 278 -4.41 14.93 -14.17
C GLY A 278 -4.49 16.08 -13.17
N ALA A 279 -3.35 16.69 -12.86
CA ALA A 279 -3.26 17.86 -11.98
C ALA A 279 -4.08 19.05 -12.50
N PHE A 280 -3.98 19.35 -13.79
CA PHE A 280 -4.75 20.41 -14.43
C PHE A 280 -6.27 20.16 -14.34
N LEU A 281 -6.74 18.98 -14.71
CA LEU A 281 -8.16 18.62 -14.63
C LEU A 281 -8.66 18.61 -13.18
N CYS A 282 -7.84 18.13 -12.24
CA CYS A 282 -8.13 18.17 -10.82
C CYS A 282 -8.29 19.62 -10.33
N LEU A 283 -7.38 20.52 -10.70
CA LEU A 283 -7.48 21.94 -10.36
C LEU A 283 -8.77 22.59 -10.91
N LEU A 284 -9.11 22.32 -12.18
CA LEU A 284 -10.38 22.77 -12.76
C LEU A 284 -11.58 22.24 -11.98
N GLY A 285 -11.54 20.97 -11.57
CA GLY A 285 -12.55 20.35 -10.72
C GLY A 285 -12.68 21.01 -9.36
N ILE A 286 -11.57 21.27 -8.69
CA ILE A 286 -11.53 22.00 -7.41
C ILE A 286 -12.21 23.36 -7.57
N ILE A 287 -11.83 24.13 -8.60
CA ILE A 287 -12.43 25.44 -8.89
C ILE A 287 -13.95 25.32 -9.14
N ALA A 288 -14.36 24.34 -9.93
CA ALA A 288 -15.77 24.10 -10.29
C ALA A 288 -16.61 23.71 -9.07
N VAL A 289 -16.11 22.78 -8.25
CA VAL A 289 -16.80 22.30 -7.05
C VAL A 289 -16.79 23.38 -5.97
N PHE A 290 -15.68 24.10 -5.77
CA PHE A 290 -15.62 25.21 -4.81
C PHE A 290 -16.67 26.31 -5.12
N ARG A 291 -16.92 26.58 -6.40
CA ARG A 291 -17.95 27.55 -6.81
C ARG A 291 -19.38 27.05 -6.61
N ARG A 292 -19.63 25.74 -6.63
CA ARG A 292 -20.98 25.14 -6.52
C ARG A 292 -21.32 24.65 -5.11
N ARG A 293 -20.37 24.01 -4.45
CA ARG A 293 -20.49 23.26 -3.18
C ARG A 293 -19.19 23.33 -2.38
N ARG A 294 -18.94 24.46 -1.71
CA ARG A 294 -17.75 24.66 -0.86
C ARG A 294 -17.61 23.59 0.22
N ASP A 295 -18.73 23.18 0.80
CA ASP A 295 -18.81 22.12 1.80
C ASP A 295 -18.21 20.79 1.29
N VAL A 296 -18.57 20.37 0.08
CA VAL A 296 -18.02 19.16 -0.55
C VAL A 296 -16.55 19.37 -0.91
N CYS A 297 -16.20 20.54 -1.45
CA CYS A 297 -14.82 20.85 -1.81
C CYS A 297 -13.88 20.74 -0.60
N PHE A 298 -14.25 21.36 0.53
CA PHE A 298 -13.47 21.30 1.76
C PHE A 298 -13.45 19.90 2.35
N LEU A 299 -14.59 19.19 2.37
CA LEU A 299 -14.67 17.82 2.86
C LEU A 299 -13.64 16.89 2.16
N LEU A 300 -13.44 17.07 0.86
CA LEU A 300 -12.51 16.25 0.07
C LEU A 300 -11.06 16.75 0.08
N LEU A 301 -10.82 18.06 0.22
CA LEU A 301 -9.46 18.63 0.26
C LEU A 301 -8.82 18.61 1.63
N TYR A 302 -9.59 18.57 2.71
CA TYR A 302 -9.05 18.65 4.06
C TYR A 302 -8.09 17.49 4.40
N PRO A 303 -8.36 16.22 4.02
CA PRO A 303 -7.40 15.14 4.21
C PRO A 303 -6.04 15.42 3.54
N PHE A 304 -6.03 16.01 2.33
CA PHE A 304 -4.76 16.41 1.67
C PHE A 304 -4.01 17.44 2.51
N GLY A 305 -4.71 18.46 3.01
CA GLY A 305 -4.11 19.50 3.84
C GLY A 305 -3.51 18.96 5.15
N LEU A 306 -4.20 18.01 5.81
CA LEU A 306 -3.68 17.38 7.02
C LEU A 306 -2.46 16.48 6.77
N VAL A 307 -2.43 15.76 5.66
CA VAL A 307 -1.27 14.94 5.30
C VAL A 307 -0.07 15.83 4.96
N LEU A 308 -0.27 16.92 4.21
CA LEU A 308 0.79 17.91 3.94
C LEU A 308 1.30 18.57 5.23
N ALA A 309 0.42 18.86 6.19
CA ALA A 309 0.83 19.35 7.50
C ALA A 309 1.65 18.29 8.25
N ALA A 310 1.21 17.02 8.24
CA ALA A 310 1.94 15.93 8.87
C ALA A 310 3.30 15.67 8.22
N SER A 311 3.44 15.87 6.90
CA SER A 311 4.70 15.74 6.18
C SER A 311 5.66 16.88 6.52
N LEU A 312 5.16 18.07 6.81
CA LEU A 312 5.96 19.20 7.31
C LEU A 312 6.55 18.93 8.70
N PHE A 313 5.82 18.21 9.55
CA PHE A 313 6.29 17.81 10.89
C PHE A 313 7.06 16.48 10.89
N HIS A 314 7.37 15.92 9.72
CA HIS A 314 8.03 14.63 9.55
C HIS A 314 7.32 13.48 10.28
N LYS A 315 5.99 13.54 10.39
CA LYS A 315 5.14 12.52 11.05
C LYS A 315 4.50 11.54 10.07
N TYR A 316 4.24 11.99 8.84
CA TYR A 316 3.66 11.15 7.80
C TYR A 316 4.10 11.64 6.42
N PRO A 317 4.67 10.79 5.56
CA PRO A 317 5.19 11.24 4.28
C PRO A 317 4.09 11.51 3.26
N PHE A 318 4.25 12.57 2.48
CA PHE A 318 3.44 12.82 1.30
C PHE A 318 4.09 12.15 0.08
N SER A 319 4.06 10.81 0.02
CA SER A 319 4.66 10.07 -1.10
C SER A 319 4.02 8.70 -1.34
N GLY A 320 3.93 8.31 -2.61
CA GLY A 320 3.64 6.96 -3.07
C GLY A 320 2.45 6.27 -2.41
N ARG A 321 2.63 4.99 -2.09
CA ARG A 321 1.55 4.06 -1.70
C ARG A 321 0.78 4.42 -0.43
N VAL A 322 1.37 5.21 0.48
CA VAL A 322 0.64 5.62 1.69
C VAL A 322 -0.45 6.66 1.40
N LEU A 323 -0.43 7.30 0.21
CA LEU A 323 -1.43 8.28 -0.21
C LEU A 323 -2.62 7.69 -0.98
N VAL A 324 -2.71 6.36 -1.14
CA VAL A 324 -3.73 5.68 -1.95
C VAL A 324 -5.17 6.05 -1.54
N PHE A 325 -5.40 6.33 -0.26
CA PHE A 325 -6.71 6.75 0.26
C PHE A 325 -7.19 8.12 -0.26
N LEU A 326 -6.30 8.95 -0.78
CA LEU A 326 -6.62 10.26 -1.37
C LEU A 326 -7.03 10.17 -2.84
N ILE A 327 -6.73 9.05 -3.52
CA ILE A 327 -7.07 8.82 -4.93
C ILE A 327 -8.55 9.10 -5.24
N PRO A 328 -9.55 8.54 -4.51
CA PRO A 328 -10.95 8.76 -4.85
C PRO A 328 -11.38 10.23 -4.94
N ALA A 329 -10.81 11.10 -4.10
CA ALA A 329 -11.06 12.53 -4.14
C ALA A 329 -10.43 13.19 -5.38
N ALA A 330 -9.19 12.82 -5.73
CA ALA A 330 -8.53 13.30 -6.94
C ALA A 330 -9.29 12.89 -8.21
N LEU A 331 -9.73 11.63 -8.30
CA LEU A 331 -10.53 11.13 -9.42
C LEU A 331 -11.86 11.88 -9.56
N PHE A 332 -12.51 12.21 -8.45
CA PHE A 332 -13.74 13.01 -8.42
C PHE A 332 -13.49 14.41 -9.00
N PHE A 333 -12.44 15.11 -8.54
CA PHE A 333 -12.14 16.45 -9.05
C PHE A 333 -11.75 16.42 -10.53
N MET A 334 -10.97 15.44 -11.00
CA MET A 334 -10.66 15.32 -12.42
C MET A 334 -11.93 15.17 -13.28
N ALA A 335 -12.87 14.33 -12.87
CA ALA A 335 -14.14 14.16 -13.57
C ALA A 335 -14.99 15.44 -13.59
N GLU A 336 -15.07 16.15 -12.46
CA GLU A 336 -15.75 17.44 -12.37
C GLU A 336 -15.09 18.52 -13.23
N GLY A 337 -13.75 18.49 -13.36
CA GLY A 337 -13.00 19.38 -14.24
C GLY A 337 -13.36 19.21 -15.71
N ILE A 338 -13.43 17.95 -16.18
CA ILE A 338 -13.85 17.62 -17.56
C ILE A 338 -15.28 18.14 -17.82
N VAL A 339 -16.21 17.89 -16.90
CA VAL A 339 -17.60 18.35 -17.05
C VAL A 339 -17.69 19.87 -17.04
N TRP A 340 -16.95 20.54 -16.16
CA TRP A 340 -16.94 21.99 -16.07
C TRP A 340 -16.46 22.67 -17.36
N MET A 341 -15.46 22.09 -18.05
CA MET A 341 -15.01 22.59 -19.36
C MET A 341 -16.13 22.60 -20.40
N ILE A 342 -16.97 21.57 -20.42
CA ILE A 342 -18.12 21.44 -21.34
C ILE A 342 -19.21 22.44 -20.96
N GLU A 343 -19.51 22.57 -19.66
CA GLU A 343 -20.53 23.49 -19.14
C GLU A 343 -20.16 24.95 -19.45
N LYS A 344 -18.88 25.32 -19.31
CA LYS A 344 -18.43 26.70 -19.52
C LYS A 344 -18.45 27.12 -20.99
N ASN A 345 -18.13 26.20 -21.90
CA ASN A 345 -18.20 26.45 -23.33
C ASN A 345 -18.44 25.14 -24.08
N ARG A 346 -19.62 24.99 -24.71
CA ARG A 346 -19.98 23.79 -25.47
C ARG A 346 -19.02 23.47 -26.62
N ARG A 347 -18.27 24.45 -27.13
CA ARG A 347 -17.22 24.21 -28.14
C ARG A 347 -16.08 23.33 -27.62
N ASN A 348 -15.89 23.27 -26.30
CA ASN A 348 -14.90 22.41 -25.66
C ASN A 348 -15.31 20.93 -25.62
N TYR A 349 -16.50 20.55 -26.11
CA TYR A 349 -16.98 19.18 -26.03
C TYR A 349 -16.03 18.16 -26.66
N VAL A 350 -15.49 18.47 -27.85
CA VAL A 350 -14.50 17.61 -28.53
C VAL A 350 -13.22 17.49 -27.71
N LEU A 351 -12.70 18.62 -27.21
CA LEU A 351 -11.52 18.64 -26.36
C LEU A 351 -11.73 17.81 -25.08
N ALA A 352 -12.87 17.98 -24.40
CA ALA A 352 -13.21 17.23 -23.20
C ALA A 352 -13.29 15.71 -23.46
N ILE A 353 -13.83 15.31 -24.61
CA ILE A 353 -13.83 13.92 -25.06
C ILE A 353 -12.39 13.42 -25.29
N MET A 354 -11.56 14.19 -25.99
CA MET A 354 -10.16 13.81 -26.25
C MET A 354 -9.37 13.66 -24.95
N LEU A 355 -9.49 14.61 -24.01
CA LEU A 355 -8.84 14.54 -22.71
C LEU A 355 -9.37 13.37 -21.87
N GLY A 356 -10.68 13.11 -21.92
CA GLY A 356 -11.28 11.93 -21.31
C GLY A 356 -10.70 10.64 -21.88
N MET A 357 -10.66 10.48 -23.21
CA MET A 357 -10.06 9.32 -23.85
C MET A 357 -8.59 9.14 -23.45
N LEU A 358 -7.80 10.21 -23.43
CA LEU A 358 -6.39 10.16 -23.05
C LEU A 358 -6.21 9.75 -21.59
N LEU A 359 -7.07 10.24 -20.69
CA LEU A 359 -7.06 9.90 -19.26
C LEU A 359 -7.45 8.43 -19.02
N PHE A 360 -8.39 7.90 -19.80
CA PHE A 360 -8.86 6.52 -19.69
C PHE A 360 -8.01 5.49 -20.45
N PHE A 361 -7.28 5.90 -21.49
CA PHE A 361 -6.56 4.98 -22.38
C PHE A 361 -5.63 4.04 -21.62
N TYR A 362 -4.77 4.57 -20.75
CA TYR A 362 -3.83 3.75 -19.98
C TYR A 362 -4.50 2.90 -18.89
N PRO A 363 -5.36 3.45 -18.00
CA PRO A 363 -6.07 2.64 -17.01
C PRO A 363 -6.88 1.49 -17.64
N VAL A 364 -7.58 1.74 -18.75
CA VAL A 364 -8.36 0.70 -19.45
C VAL A 364 -7.43 -0.33 -20.07
N LYS A 365 -6.41 0.10 -20.84
CA LYS A 365 -5.44 -0.80 -21.46
C LYS A 365 -4.78 -1.69 -20.39
N ASN A 366 -4.28 -1.09 -19.33
CA ASN A 366 -3.56 -1.79 -18.26
C ASN A 366 -4.50 -2.73 -17.49
N GLY A 367 -5.74 -2.33 -17.21
CA GLY A 367 -6.74 -3.20 -16.58
C GLY A 367 -6.98 -4.49 -17.36
N PHE A 368 -7.12 -4.42 -18.69
CA PHE A 368 -7.25 -5.62 -19.53
C PHE A 368 -5.94 -6.40 -19.67
N TYR A 369 -4.80 -5.71 -19.78
CA TYR A 369 -3.49 -6.35 -19.86
C TYR A 369 -3.21 -7.19 -18.62
N TYR A 370 -3.44 -6.65 -17.42
CA TYR A 370 -3.14 -7.35 -16.17
C TYR A 370 -4.14 -8.44 -15.77
N LEU A 371 -5.29 -8.51 -16.44
CA LEU A 371 -6.15 -9.70 -16.36
C LEU A 371 -5.51 -10.91 -17.05
N GLN A 372 -4.68 -10.68 -18.07
CA GLN A 372 -4.01 -11.73 -18.82
C GLN A 372 -2.60 -12.00 -18.28
N TYR A 373 -1.89 -10.94 -17.89
CA TYR A 373 -0.52 -10.98 -17.42
C TYR A 373 -0.46 -10.42 -16.00
N PRO A 374 -0.49 -11.25 -14.94
CA PRO A 374 -0.54 -10.76 -13.57
C PRO A 374 0.55 -9.74 -13.27
N HIS A 375 0.17 -8.57 -12.73
CA HIS A 375 1.12 -7.53 -12.32
C HIS A 375 1.93 -8.02 -11.12
N THR A 376 3.08 -8.64 -11.39
CA THR A 376 3.92 -9.32 -10.40
C THR A 376 5.19 -8.51 -10.21
N ARG A 377 5.59 -8.30 -8.95
CA ARG A 377 6.87 -7.64 -8.62
C ARG A 377 7.98 -8.68 -8.51
N GLU A 378 7.67 -9.74 -7.77
CA GLU A 378 8.53 -10.88 -7.50
C GLU A 378 7.70 -12.16 -7.55
N ASN A 379 8.27 -13.22 -8.12
CA ASN A 379 7.64 -14.53 -8.18
C ASN A 379 8.58 -15.63 -7.70
N ILE A 380 8.61 -15.84 -6.38
CA ILE A 380 9.52 -16.79 -5.73
C ILE A 380 9.02 -18.25 -5.78
N LYS A 381 7.70 -18.50 -5.94
CA LYS A 381 7.14 -19.86 -5.97
C LYS A 381 7.88 -20.83 -6.91
N PRO A 382 8.13 -20.50 -8.19
CA PRO A 382 8.85 -21.41 -9.10
C PRO A 382 10.29 -21.67 -8.64
N VAL A 383 10.94 -20.66 -8.07
CA VAL A 383 12.32 -20.75 -7.57
C VAL A 383 12.40 -21.67 -6.36
N MET A 384 11.43 -21.59 -5.44
CA MET A 384 11.36 -22.47 -4.28
C MET A 384 11.05 -23.91 -4.67
N LEU A 385 10.17 -24.13 -5.64
CA LEU A 385 9.93 -25.47 -6.18
C LEU A 385 11.19 -26.05 -6.82
N TYR A 386 11.89 -25.25 -7.61
CA TYR A 386 13.18 -25.65 -8.20
C TYR A 386 14.20 -26.02 -7.11
N LEU A 387 14.37 -25.15 -6.11
CA LEU A 387 15.25 -25.42 -4.97
C LEU A 387 14.86 -26.71 -4.25
N LYS A 388 13.56 -26.93 -3.99
CA LYS A 388 13.05 -28.14 -3.33
C LYS A 388 13.44 -29.42 -4.08
N GLU A 389 13.38 -29.39 -5.41
CA GLU A 389 13.65 -30.54 -6.27
C GLU A 389 15.16 -30.82 -6.45
N HIS A 390 16.00 -29.79 -6.32
CA HIS A 390 17.44 -29.87 -6.65
C HIS A 390 18.39 -29.74 -5.45
N GLN A 391 17.89 -29.36 -4.26
CA GLN A 391 18.71 -29.31 -3.05
C GLN A 391 18.96 -30.72 -2.49
N HIS A 392 20.15 -30.93 -1.94
CA HIS A 392 20.53 -32.16 -1.25
C HIS A 392 20.89 -31.90 0.22
N ALA A 393 20.82 -32.95 1.05
CA ALA A 393 21.31 -32.87 2.42
C ALA A 393 22.80 -32.48 2.44
N GLY A 394 23.12 -31.40 3.18
CA GLY A 394 24.46 -30.84 3.25
C GLY A 394 24.71 -29.66 2.30
N ASP A 395 23.79 -29.34 1.40
CA ASP A 395 23.88 -28.12 0.59
C ASP A 395 23.87 -26.88 1.50
N VAL A 396 24.67 -25.89 1.13
CA VAL A 396 24.76 -24.60 1.82
C VAL A 396 23.90 -23.58 1.09
N LEU A 397 23.15 -22.75 1.82
CA LEU A 397 22.32 -21.69 1.25
C LEU A 397 22.70 -20.31 1.77
N TYR A 398 22.76 -19.34 0.85
CA TYR A 398 22.91 -17.92 1.12
C TYR A 398 21.74 -17.13 0.53
N LEU A 399 21.29 -16.12 1.27
CA LEU A 399 20.17 -15.26 0.91
C LEU A 399 20.59 -13.79 0.98
N ASN A 400 20.09 -12.93 0.10
CA ASN A 400 20.12 -11.49 0.38
C ASN A 400 19.07 -11.14 1.46
N THR A 401 19.22 -9.97 2.09
CA THR A 401 18.43 -9.58 3.26
C THR A 401 16.95 -9.54 2.96
N SER A 402 16.57 -9.06 1.78
CA SER A 402 15.17 -9.01 1.38
C SER A 402 14.57 -10.39 1.07
N ALA A 403 15.35 -11.32 0.51
CA ALA A 403 14.86 -12.67 0.18
C ALA A 403 14.41 -13.48 1.40
N ARG A 404 14.95 -13.19 2.59
CA ARG A 404 14.68 -13.95 3.82
C ARG A 404 13.20 -14.11 4.11
N TYR A 405 12.42 -13.04 3.98
CA TYR A 405 11.02 -13.04 4.39
C TYR A 405 10.20 -13.98 3.51
N ALA A 406 10.41 -13.88 2.19
CA ALA A 406 9.75 -14.73 1.23
C ALA A 406 10.24 -16.17 1.35
N TYR A 407 11.55 -16.40 1.40
CA TYR A 407 12.15 -17.72 1.59
C TYR A 407 11.54 -18.46 2.80
N TRP A 408 11.55 -17.84 3.98
CA TRP A 408 11.04 -18.44 5.21
C TRP A 408 9.55 -18.74 5.16
N TYR A 409 8.75 -17.85 4.57
CA TYR A 409 7.32 -18.11 4.37
C TYR A 409 7.10 -19.32 3.47
N TYR A 410 7.83 -19.38 2.35
CA TYR A 410 7.63 -20.41 1.33
C TYR A 410 8.21 -21.78 1.70
N LEU A 411 9.21 -21.83 2.60
CA LEU A 411 9.64 -23.10 3.20
C LEU A 411 8.48 -23.82 3.91
N GLN A 412 7.71 -23.08 4.72
CA GLN A 412 6.54 -23.61 5.41
C GLN A 412 5.39 -23.88 4.45
N TYR A 413 5.18 -22.98 3.49
CA TYR A 413 4.13 -23.13 2.48
C TYR A 413 4.25 -24.43 1.68
N PHE A 414 5.48 -24.78 1.27
CA PHE A 414 5.76 -25.96 0.46
C PHE A 414 6.10 -27.21 1.29
N ASP A 415 6.07 -27.16 2.63
CA ASP A 415 6.40 -28.30 3.51
C ASP A 415 7.78 -28.91 3.17
N PHE A 416 8.83 -28.08 3.28
CA PHE A 416 10.21 -28.54 3.17
C PHE A 416 10.55 -29.45 4.35
N LYS A 417 10.88 -30.72 4.08
CA LYS A 417 11.26 -31.70 5.12
C LYS A 417 12.72 -31.60 5.55
N GLU A 418 13.56 -31.15 4.64
CA GLU A 418 14.98 -30.86 4.85
C GLU A 418 15.23 -29.46 4.28
N ALA A 419 15.89 -28.62 5.06
CA ALA A 419 16.34 -27.30 4.63
C ALA A 419 17.86 -27.34 4.45
N SER A 420 18.34 -26.72 3.37
CA SER A 420 19.76 -26.43 3.21
C SER A 420 20.31 -25.68 4.43
N ARG A 421 21.57 -25.94 4.81
CA ARG A 421 22.22 -25.25 5.93
C ARG A 421 22.34 -23.77 5.59
N LEU A 422 21.62 -22.90 6.30
CA LEU A 422 21.73 -21.46 6.13
C LEU A 422 23.00 -20.98 6.84
N ASP A 423 24.06 -20.71 6.08
CA ASP A 423 25.38 -20.38 6.65
C ASP A 423 25.69 -18.87 6.62
N GLY A 424 24.85 -18.06 5.97
CA GLY A 424 24.97 -16.61 5.98
C GLY A 424 23.94 -15.84 5.15
N MET A 425 23.98 -14.51 5.25
CA MET A 425 23.10 -13.59 4.53
C MET A 425 23.87 -12.37 3.98
N PHE A 426 23.53 -11.93 2.76
CA PHE A 426 24.04 -10.69 2.16
C PHE A 426 23.15 -9.50 2.55
N PHE A 427 23.72 -8.37 2.96
CA PHE A 427 22.93 -7.16 3.25
C PHE A 427 22.89 -6.19 2.08
N ASP A 428 21.68 -5.75 1.75
CA ASP A 428 21.40 -4.91 0.59
C ASP A 428 21.47 -3.39 0.89
N GLU A 429 21.86 -2.97 2.10
CA GLU A 429 21.95 -1.53 2.42
C GLU A 429 23.19 -0.89 1.77
N LEU A 430 22.97 -0.34 0.57
CA LEU A 430 23.84 0.66 -0.07
C LEU A 430 23.80 1.96 0.73
N LYS A 431 24.79 2.21 1.59
CA LYS A 431 25.08 3.58 2.04
C LYS A 431 25.90 4.29 0.95
N SER A 432 25.32 5.27 0.27
CA SER A 432 26.11 6.27 -0.45
C SER A 432 26.87 7.09 0.60
N SER A 433 28.16 6.85 0.77
CA SER A 433 29.01 7.82 1.45
C SER A 433 29.33 8.97 0.48
N ASP A 434 29.46 10.19 0.99
CA ASP A 434 29.87 11.40 0.24
C ASP A 434 31.26 11.27 -0.45
N ALA A 435 31.93 10.12 -0.34
CA ALA A 435 33.29 9.86 -0.82
C ALA A 435 33.38 8.85 -1.99
N GLY A 436 32.26 8.39 -2.57
CA GLY A 436 32.31 7.45 -3.70
C GLY A 436 32.81 6.05 -3.35
N GLN A 437 32.82 5.69 -2.06
CA GLN A 437 33.08 4.33 -1.58
C GLN A 437 31.78 3.70 -1.09
N PHE A 438 31.42 2.56 -1.69
CA PHE A 438 30.29 1.73 -1.30
C PHE A 438 30.66 0.90 -0.07
N ALA A 439 29.92 1.06 1.03
CA ALA A 439 30.09 0.24 2.23
C ALA A 439 28.89 -0.70 2.37
N TYR A 440 29.16 -2.00 2.34
CA TYR A 440 28.18 -3.07 2.59
C TYR A 440 28.39 -3.63 4.01
N TRP A 441 27.30 -4.03 4.66
CA TRP A 441 27.31 -4.52 6.04
C TRP A 441 27.17 -6.05 6.07
N PHE A 442 27.86 -6.74 6.98
CA PHE A 442 27.81 -8.21 7.09
C PHE A 442 27.77 -8.66 8.56
N PRO A 443 26.60 -8.93 9.14
CA PRO A 443 26.53 -9.88 10.23
C PRO A 443 26.39 -11.29 9.65
N VAL A 444 27.51 -12.02 9.64
CA VAL A 444 27.50 -13.48 9.51
C VAL A 444 27.26 -14.03 10.92
N VAL A 445 26.04 -14.46 11.20
CA VAL A 445 25.77 -15.23 12.41
C VAL A 445 25.53 -16.68 11.98
N PRO A 446 26.47 -17.61 12.28
CA PRO A 446 26.25 -19.01 12.00
C PRO A 446 25.12 -19.50 12.90
N TYR A 447 24.11 -20.12 12.32
CA TYR A 447 23.02 -20.72 13.07
C TYR A 447 22.70 -22.10 12.51
N GLU A 448 22.68 -23.11 13.39
CA GLU A 448 21.96 -24.35 13.15
C GLU A 448 20.51 -24.10 13.57
N PHE A 449 19.57 -24.08 12.62
CA PHE A 449 18.15 -23.96 12.93
C PHE A 449 17.44 -25.30 12.74
N ASP A 450 16.67 -25.69 13.75
CA ASP A 450 15.59 -26.65 13.58
C ASP A 450 14.44 -25.92 12.87
N VAL A 451 13.79 -26.54 11.88
CA VAL A 451 12.66 -25.97 11.11
C VAL A 451 11.50 -25.56 12.04
N ALA A 452 11.48 -26.07 13.27
CA ALA A 452 10.53 -25.74 14.34
C ALA A 452 10.88 -24.49 15.18
N ASP A 453 12.16 -24.14 15.34
CA ASP A 453 12.62 -23.07 16.23
C ASP A 453 13.24 -21.93 15.42
N TYR A 454 12.40 -20.94 15.10
CA TYR A 454 12.83 -19.69 14.47
C TYR A 454 13.24 -18.66 15.53
N PRO A 455 14.51 -18.27 15.67
CA PRO A 455 14.82 -16.97 16.19
C PRO A 455 14.67 -15.97 15.05
N PHE A 456 13.73 -15.04 15.23
CA PHE A 456 13.70 -13.83 14.45
C PHE A 456 15.03 -13.11 14.69
N LEU A 457 15.87 -12.99 13.65
CA LEU A 457 17.18 -12.37 13.73
C LEU A 457 17.06 -10.92 14.21
N GLU A 458 17.43 -10.67 15.47
CA GLU A 458 17.69 -9.34 15.99
C GLU A 458 18.74 -8.66 15.12
N PHE A 459 18.46 -7.42 14.73
CA PHE A 459 19.50 -6.53 14.23
C PHE A 459 20.38 -6.17 15.43
N LEU A 460 21.52 -6.86 15.59
CA LEU A 460 22.57 -6.39 16.48
C LEU A 460 23.35 -5.31 15.71
N PRO A 461 23.27 -4.02 16.10
CA PRO A 461 24.10 -2.98 15.52
C PRO A 461 25.54 -3.22 15.99
N GLY A 462 26.32 -3.91 15.17
CA GLY A 462 27.75 -4.08 15.35
C GLY A 462 28.50 -3.45 14.18
N GLU A 463 29.38 -2.48 14.47
CA GLU A 463 30.29 -1.91 13.49
C GLU A 463 31.33 -2.94 13.07
N VAL A 464 31.23 -3.50 11.85
CA VAL A 464 32.39 -4.08 11.17
C VAL A 464 32.30 -3.85 9.65
N LEU A 465 33.10 -2.90 9.17
CA LEU A 465 33.55 -2.82 7.77
C LEU A 465 34.54 -3.96 7.53
N LYS A 466 34.09 -5.07 6.93
CA LYS A 466 34.98 -6.06 6.33
C LYS A 466 34.59 -6.26 4.88
N SER A 467 35.58 -6.14 4.01
CA SER A 467 35.40 -6.32 2.58
C SER A 467 34.88 -7.74 2.31
N ILE A 468 33.88 -7.82 1.43
CA ILE A 468 33.23 -9.02 0.87
C ILE A 468 34.17 -10.22 0.56
N PRO A 469 35.47 -10.06 0.22
CA PRO A 469 36.37 -11.20 0.05
C PRO A 469 36.56 -12.08 1.29
N GLU A 470 36.39 -11.58 2.52
CA GLU A 470 36.64 -12.39 3.74
C GLU A 470 35.53 -13.41 4.03
N ASP A 471 34.27 -13.14 3.68
CA ASP A 471 33.16 -14.08 3.93
C ASP A 471 33.13 -15.22 2.92
N PHE A 472 33.55 -14.99 1.66
CA PHE A 472 33.73 -16.07 0.68
C PHE A 472 34.84 -17.05 1.05
N VAL A 473 35.75 -16.69 1.98
CA VAL A 473 36.75 -17.64 2.50
C VAL A 473 36.09 -18.77 3.29
N ARG A 474 34.96 -18.51 3.98
CA ARG A 474 34.24 -19.56 4.73
C ARG A 474 33.54 -20.57 3.84
N LEU A 475 33.19 -20.14 2.64
CA LEU A 475 32.54 -20.97 1.63
C LEU A 475 33.52 -21.86 0.84
N ARG A 476 34.83 -21.67 1.01
CA ARG A 476 35.84 -22.48 0.32
C ARG A 476 35.78 -23.92 0.83
N GLY A 477 35.76 -24.85 -0.12
CA GLY A 477 35.65 -26.28 0.16
C GLY A 477 34.23 -26.82 0.02
N GLU A 478 33.21 -25.95 -0.04
CA GLU A 478 31.82 -26.37 -0.24
C GLU A 478 31.54 -26.62 -1.73
N SER A 479 31.12 -27.85 -2.06
CA SER A 479 30.87 -28.26 -3.46
C SER A 479 29.52 -27.81 -4.00
N ARG A 480 28.58 -27.44 -3.12
CA ARG A 480 27.20 -27.09 -3.46
C ARG A 480 26.68 -25.93 -2.61
N VAL A 481 26.84 -24.72 -3.14
CA VAL A 481 26.41 -23.47 -2.49
C VAL A 481 25.32 -22.81 -3.31
N TRP A 482 24.10 -22.81 -2.78
CA TRP A 482 22.97 -22.08 -3.32
C TRP A 482 23.00 -20.61 -2.91
N VAL A 483 22.69 -19.72 -3.85
CA VAL A 483 22.57 -18.29 -3.61
C VAL A 483 21.26 -17.77 -4.18
N LEU A 484 20.36 -17.34 -3.30
CA LEU A 484 19.03 -16.82 -3.66
C LEU A 484 18.99 -15.30 -3.52
N PHE A 485 18.64 -14.64 -4.62
CA PHE A 485 18.37 -13.22 -4.70
C PHE A 485 16.87 -12.98 -4.91
N ALA A 486 16.26 -12.17 -4.07
CA ALA A 486 14.92 -11.61 -4.28
C ALA A 486 14.90 -10.16 -3.80
N HIS A 487 14.26 -9.27 -4.57
CA HIS A 487 14.27 -7.83 -4.30
C HIS A 487 15.70 -7.26 -4.14
N CYS A 488 16.66 -7.77 -4.90
CA CYS A 488 18.05 -7.32 -4.85
C CYS A 488 18.31 -6.26 -5.93
N GLU A 489 19.11 -5.25 -5.57
CA GLU A 489 19.50 -4.19 -6.50
C GLU A 489 20.44 -4.78 -7.58
N PRO A 490 20.21 -4.52 -8.88
CA PRO A 490 20.95 -5.22 -9.95
C PRO A 490 22.46 -5.03 -9.90
N SER A 491 22.94 -3.88 -9.42
CA SER A 491 24.38 -3.60 -9.33
C SER A 491 25.02 -4.40 -8.20
N LEU A 492 24.34 -4.52 -7.07
CA LEU A 492 24.74 -5.38 -5.95
C LEU A 492 24.72 -6.86 -6.34
N GLN A 493 23.64 -7.33 -6.96
CA GLN A 493 23.56 -8.73 -7.43
C GLN A 493 24.74 -9.07 -8.34
N LYS A 494 25.03 -8.18 -9.31
CA LYS A 494 26.18 -8.36 -10.21
C LYS A 494 27.50 -8.39 -9.45
N PHE A 495 27.72 -7.46 -8.52
CA PHE A 495 28.93 -7.41 -7.70
C PHE A 495 29.16 -8.71 -6.92
N LEU A 496 28.12 -9.26 -6.29
CA LEU A 496 28.20 -10.50 -5.52
C LEU A 496 28.50 -11.71 -6.41
N LEU A 497 27.84 -11.79 -7.57
CA LEU A 497 28.09 -12.85 -8.55
C LEU A 497 29.51 -12.78 -9.12
N ASP A 498 30.03 -11.58 -9.40
CA ASP A 498 31.41 -11.39 -9.87
C ASP A 498 32.42 -11.86 -8.81
N GLY A 499 32.11 -11.72 -7.52
CA GLY A 499 32.90 -12.28 -6.43
C GLY A 499 32.91 -13.81 -6.41
N LEU A 500 31.73 -14.42 -6.46
CA LEU A 500 31.56 -15.88 -6.45
C LEU A 500 32.22 -16.56 -7.66
N ASN A 501 32.09 -15.95 -8.84
CA ASN A 501 32.72 -16.45 -10.08
C ASN A 501 34.26 -16.38 -10.05
N ARG A 502 34.87 -15.58 -9.15
CA ARG A 502 36.32 -15.56 -8.96
C ARG A 502 36.79 -16.64 -7.99
N THR A 503 35.92 -17.12 -7.12
CA THR A 503 36.25 -18.11 -6.08
C THR A 503 35.82 -19.53 -6.42
N GLY A 504 34.94 -19.73 -7.40
CA GLY A 504 34.58 -21.05 -7.88
C GLY A 504 33.73 -21.00 -9.15
N THR A 505 33.04 -22.10 -9.44
CA THR A 505 32.36 -22.29 -10.73
C THR A 505 30.85 -22.31 -10.54
N LYS A 506 30.12 -21.51 -11.34
CA LYS A 506 28.65 -21.60 -11.40
C LYS A 506 28.25 -22.92 -12.06
N VAL A 507 27.51 -23.75 -11.33
CA VAL A 507 27.03 -25.07 -11.76
C VAL A 507 25.67 -24.96 -12.43
N ASP A 508 24.78 -24.13 -11.88
CA ASP A 508 23.40 -24.01 -12.34
C ASP A 508 22.80 -22.64 -11.99
N GLU A 509 21.72 -22.26 -12.69
CA GLU A 509 20.92 -21.08 -12.37
C GLU A 509 19.46 -21.23 -12.77
N PHE A 510 18.57 -20.66 -11.96
CA PHE A 510 17.14 -20.61 -12.24
C PHE A 510 16.60 -19.19 -11.98
N HIS A 511 15.78 -18.70 -12.91
CA HIS A 511 15.29 -17.32 -12.89
C HIS A 511 13.78 -17.27 -12.94
N SER A 512 13.22 -16.34 -12.18
CA SER A 512 11.81 -15.96 -12.20
C SER A 512 11.72 -14.44 -12.10
N GLU A 513 10.53 -13.87 -12.27
CA GLU A 513 10.35 -12.41 -12.22
C GLU A 513 10.80 -11.87 -10.85
N GLY A 514 11.80 -10.98 -10.84
CA GLY A 514 12.35 -10.37 -9.63
C GLY A 514 13.12 -11.30 -8.67
N VAL A 515 13.34 -12.56 -9.04
CA VAL A 515 13.98 -13.58 -8.18
C VAL A 515 14.94 -14.45 -8.99
N ALA A 516 16.15 -14.67 -8.50
CA ALA A 516 17.15 -15.52 -9.14
C ALA A 516 17.82 -16.44 -8.11
N LEU A 517 18.08 -17.68 -8.52
CA LEU A 517 18.76 -18.70 -7.74
C LEU A 517 19.96 -19.21 -8.53
N TYR A 518 21.09 -19.35 -7.85
CA TYR A 518 22.34 -19.82 -8.44
C TYR A 518 22.92 -20.95 -7.60
N LEU A 519 23.55 -21.93 -8.25
CA LEU A 519 24.34 -22.96 -7.60
C LEU A 519 25.82 -22.79 -7.97
N PHE A 520 26.70 -22.80 -6.97
CA PHE A 520 28.13 -22.72 -7.13
C PHE A 520 28.84 -23.94 -6.53
N ASP A 521 29.90 -24.36 -7.20
CA ASP A 521 30.93 -25.24 -6.65
C ASP A 521 32.14 -24.39 -6.26
N LEU A 522 32.37 -24.27 -4.95
CA LEU A 522 33.45 -23.50 -4.34
C LEU A 522 34.51 -24.43 -3.72
N SER A 523 34.50 -25.72 -4.07
CA SER A 523 35.50 -26.70 -3.61
C SER A 523 36.83 -26.60 -4.37
N VAL A 524 36.80 -26.02 -5.56
CA VAL A 524 37.96 -25.89 -6.46
C VAL A 524 38.51 -24.45 -6.40
N SER A 525 39.15 -24.08 -5.29
CA SER A 525 39.84 -22.78 -5.16
C SER A 525 41.21 -22.89 -4.51
#